data_AF-A0A958W5N1-F1
#
_entry.id   AF-A0A958W5N1-F1
#
_cell.length_a   1.000
_cell.length_b   1.000
_cell.length_c   1.000
_cell.angle_alpha   90.00
_cell.angle_beta   90.00
_cell.angle_gamma   90.00
#
_symmetry.space_group_name_H-M   'P 1'
#
loop_
_entity.id
_entity.type
_entity.pdbx_description
1 polymer ?
#
loop_
_entity_poly.entity_id
_entity_poly.type
_entity_poly.pdbx_seq_one_letter_code
_entity_poly.pdbx_strand_id
1 'polypeptide(L)' 'MKSQERWDFAQCYAAKEIIKVGGFILLTASIGLVYQPNESVSTIIVSVIVITAIITLMVRVENAIKKHFS' A
#
# COMPACT_ATOMS: atom_id res chain seq x y z
N MET A 1 2.79 2.27 -20.70
CA MET A 1 1.49 1.57 -20.75
C MET A 1 0.96 1.69 -22.17
N LYS A 2 0.52 0.58 -22.78
CA LYS A 2 0.33 0.49 -24.25
C LYS A 2 -1.05 0.96 -24.74
N SER A 3 -1.99 1.26 -23.84
CA SER A 3 -3.33 1.80 -24.18
C SER A 3 -3.87 2.65 -23.03
N GLN A 4 -4.78 3.59 -23.34
CA GLN A 4 -5.51 4.40 -22.36
C GLN A 4 -6.29 3.51 -21.39
N GLU A 5 -6.90 2.44 -21.90
CA GLU A 5 -7.63 1.44 -21.11
C GLU A 5 -6.75 0.78 -20.04
N ARG A 6 -5.49 0.44 -20.35
CA ARG A 6 -4.55 -0.08 -19.35
C ARG A 6 -4.23 0.95 -18.27
N TRP A 7 -4.19 2.24 -18.63
CA TRP A 7 -3.95 3.34 -17.70
C TRP A 7 -5.12 3.58 -16.76
N ASP A 8 -6.33 3.65 -17.29
CA ASP A 8 -7.55 3.83 -16.51
C ASP A 8 -7.75 2.65 -15.55
N PHE A 9 -7.54 1.41 -16.02
CA PHE A 9 -7.60 0.22 -15.17
C PHE A 9 -6.58 0.28 -14.02
N ALA A 10 -5.32 0.57 -14.34
CA ALA A 10 -4.25 0.63 -13.34
C ALA A 10 -4.53 1.70 -12.29
N GLN A 11 -5.00 2.88 -12.71
CA GLN A 11 -5.30 4.00 -11.83
C GLN A 11 -6.49 3.69 -10.91
N CYS A 12 -7.59 3.17 -11.45
CA CYS A 12 -8.74 2.76 -10.64
C CYS A 12 -8.41 1.61 -9.68
N TYR A 13 -7.60 0.64 -10.11
CA TYR A 13 -7.19 -0.47 -9.25
C TYR A 13 -6.23 -0.01 -8.15
N ALA A 14 -5.25 0.83 -8.49
CA ALA A 14 -4.32 1.41 -7.53
C ALA A 14 -5.06 2.22 -6.47
N ALA A 15 -6.06 3.04 -6.84
CA ALA A 15 -6.87 3.78 -5.88
C ALA A 15 -7.57 2.87 -4.85
N LYS A 16 -8.12 1.73 -5.28
CA LYS A 16 -8.73 0.74 -4.38
C LYS A 16 -7.70 0.10 -3.45
N GLU A 17 -6.51 -0.22 -3.96
CA GLU A 17 -5.44 -0.79 -3.13
C GLU A 17 -4.89 0.22 -2.12
N ILE A 18 -4.77 1.51 -2.49
CA ILE A 18 -4.39 2.59 -1.57
C ILE A 18 -5.35 2.66 -0.38
N ILE A 19 -6.66 2.59 -0.63
CA ILE A 19 -7.67 2.63 0.45
C ILE A 19 -7.49 1.43 1.39
N LYS A 20 -7.27 0.22 0.86
CA LYS A 20 -7.06 -0.99 1.67
C LYS A 20 -5.79 -0.90 2.51
N VAL A 21 -4.69 -0.50 1.90
CA VAL A 21 -3.39 -0.36 2.57
C VAL A 21 -3.41 0.76 3.59
N GLY A 22 -4.03 1.90 3.27
CA GLY A 22 -4.23 3.01 4.20
C GLY A 22 -5.07 2.60 5.42
N GLY A 23 -6.13 1.82 5.21
CA GLY A 23 -6.92 1.24 6.30
C GLY A 23 -6.09 0.32 7.21
N PHE A 24 -5.23 -0.52 6.62
CA PHE A 24 -4.30 -1.37 7.39
C PHE A 24 -3.32 -0.53 8.22
N ILE A 25 -2.71 0.50 7.61
CA ILE A 25 -1.80 1.41 8.31
C ILE A 25 -2.52 2.09 9.47
N LEU A 26 -3.74 2.58 9.27
CA LEU A 26 -4.53 3.24 10.32
C LEU A 26 -4.83 2.30 11.50
N LEU A 27 -5.16 1.03 11.22
CA LEU A 27 -5.33 0.02 12.26
C LEU A 27 -4.04 -0.22 13.05
N THR A 28 -2.91 -0.35 12.35
CA THR A 28 -1.60 -0.52 13.01
C THR A 28 -1.19 0.70 13.83
N ALA A 29 -1.47 1.92 13.34
CA ALA A 29 -1.18 3.16 14.05
C ALA A 29 -2.04 3.30 15.32
N SER A 30 -3.26 2.77 15.30
CA SER A 30 -4.17 2.79 16.46
C SER A 30 -3.62 1.99 17.66
N ILE A 31 -2.74 1.01 17.43
CA ILE A 31 -2.04 0.29 18.51
C ILE A 31 -1.16 1.25 19.33
N GLY A 32 -0.65 2.32 18.70
CA GLY A 32 0.12 3.38 19.35
C GLY A 32 -0.64 4.13 20.45
N LEU A 33 -1.98 4.05 20.46
CA LEU A 33 -2.81 4.63 21.53
C LEU A 33 -2.74 3.84 22.84
N VAL A 34 -2.38 2.54 22.76
CA VAL A 34 -2.31 1.63 23.92
C VAL A 34 -0.86 1.30 24.27
N TYR A 35 0.03 1.26 23.27
CA TYR A 35 1.44 0.92 23.45
C TYR A 35 2.34 1.96 22.77
N GLN A 36 3.20 2.61 23.56
CA GLN A 36 4.13 3.64 23.09
C GLN A 36 5.57 3.10 23.17
N PRO A 37 6.11 2.53 22.08
CA PRO A 37 7.51 2.12 22.05
C PRO A 37 8.44 3.34 22.07
N ASN A 38 9.71 3.10 22.42
CA ASN A 38 10.76 4.12 22.31
C ASN A 38 10.84 4.69 20.89
N GLU A 39 11.18 5.98 20.77
CA GLU A 39 11.21 6.76 19.53
C GLU A 39 12.00 6.08 18.41
N SER A 40 13.17 5.53 18.70
CA SER A 40 13.99 4.82 17.71
C SER A 40 13.28 3.58 17.16
N VAL A 41 12.60 2.83 18.04
CA VAL A 41 11.85 1.62 17.65
C VAL A 41 10.61 2.01 16.86
N SER A 42 9.88 3.04 17.29
CA SER A 42 8.71 3.58 16.57
C SER A 42 9.08 4.01 15.14
N THR A 43 10.18 4.75 14.99
CA THR A 43 10.66 5.22 13.69
C THR A 43 10.99 4.06 12.75
N ILE A 44 11.67 3.02 13.24
CA ILE A 44 11.99 1.82 12.44
C ILE A 44 10.69 1.11 12.01
N ILE A 45 9.75 0.91 12.94
CA ILE A 45 8.49 0.22 12.66
C ILE A 45 7.70 0.95 11.56
N VAL A 46 7.50 2.27 11.72
CA VAL A 46 6.76 3.08 10.74
C VAL A 46 7.45 3.05 9.38
N SER A 47 8.78 3.16 9.35
CA SER A 47 9.54 3.12 8.09
C SER A 47 9.36 1.80 7.36
N VAL A 48 9.47 0.68 8.07
CA VAL A 48 9.25 -0.67 7.50
C VAL A 48 7.83 -0.80 6.97
N ILE A 49 6.82 -0.40 7.76
CA ILE A 49 5.40 -0.48 7.35
C ILE A 49 5.16 0.30 6.06
N VAL A 50 5.65 1.54 5.96
CA VAL A 50 5.43 2.38 4.77
C VAL A 50 6.14 1.83 3.54
N ILE A 51 7.40 1.38 3.68
CA ILE A 51 8.15 0.78 2.56
C ILE A 51 7.46 -0.49 2.07
N THR A 52 7.07 -1.39 2.99
CA THR A 52 6.37 -2.62 2.64
C THR A 52 5.01 -2.33 2.00
N ALA A 53 4.29 -1.31 2.46
CA ALA A 53 3.03 -0.86 1.87
C ALA A 53 3.20 -0.41 0.41
N ILE A 54 4.21 0.41 0.11
CA ILE A 54 4.49 0.90 -1.25
C ILE A 54 4.84 -0.27 -2.18
N ILE A 55 5.75 -1.16 -1.74
CA ILE A 55 6.15 -2.34 -2.53
C ILE A 55 4.93 -3.24 -2.80
N THR A 56 4.11 -3.49 -1.79
CA THR A 56 2.91 -4.32 -1.92
C THR A 56 1.94 -3.73 -2.92
N LEU A 57 1.72 -2.41 -2.89
CA LEU A 57 0.87 -1.71 -3.84
C LEU A 57 1.39 -1.86 -5.28
N MET A 58 2.68 -1.59 -5.50
CA MET A 58 3.29 -1.72 -6.83
C MET A 58 3.15 -3.14 -7.38
N VAL A 59 3.50 -4.16 -6.57
CA VAL A 59 3.40 -5.56 -6.97
C VAL A 59 1.96 -5.96 -7.27
N ARG A 60 0.98 -5.54 -6.46
CA ARG A 60 -0.44 -5.87 -6.70
C ARG A 60 -0.99 -5.21 -7.94
N VAL A 61 -0.65 -3.95 -8.20
CA VAL A 61 -1.07 -3.23 -9.41
C VAL A 61 -0.47 -3.87 -10.65
N GLU A 62 0.84 -4.14 -10.65
CA GLU A 62 1.55 -4.85 -11.73
C GLU A 62 0.90 -6.23 -12.02
N ASN A 63 0.65 -7.02 -10.97
CA ASN A 63 0.03 -8.34 -11.11
C ASN A 63 -1.41 -8.24 -11.63
N ALA A 64 -2.17 -7.24 -11.21
CA ALA A 64 -3.54 -7.03 -11.70
C ALA A 64 -3.55 -6.61 -13.18
N ILE A 65 -2.66 -5.72 -13.59
CA ILE A 65 -2.52 -5.32 -15.00
C ILE A 65 -2.13 -6.53 -15.85
N LYS A 66 -1.14 -7.33 -15.41
CA LYS A 66 -0.74 -8.55 -16.10
C LYS A 66 -1.90 -9.54 -16.20
N LYS A 67 -2.64 -9.77 -15.12
CA LYS A 67 -3.78 -10.69 -15.14
C LYS A 67 -4.93 -10.23 -16.06
N HIS A 68 -5.15 -8.92 -16.19
CA HIS A 68 -6.27 -8.38 -16.96
C HIS A 68 -5.95 -8.19 -18.46
N PHE A 69 -4.68 -7.98 -18.81
CA PHE A 69 -4.25 -7.64 -20.18
C PHE A 69 -3.14 -8.53 -20.74
N SER A 70 -2.93 -9.72 -20.15
CA SER A 70 -2.04 -10.75 -20.67
C SER A 70 -2.81 -11.88 -21.33
#